data_AF-A0A7C1DCG3-F1
#
_entry.id   AF-A0A7C1DCG3-F1
#
_cell.length_a   1.000
_cell.length_b   1.000
_cell.length_c   1.000
_cell.angle_alpha   90.00
_cell.angle_beta   90.00
_cell.angle_gamma   90.00
#
_symmetry.space_group_name_H-M   'P 1'
#
loop_
_entity.id
_entity.type
_entity.pdbx_description
1 polymer ?
#
loop_
_entity_poly.entity_id
_entity_poly.type
_entity_poly.pdbx_seq_one_letter_code
_entity_poly.pdbx_strand_id
1 'polypeptide(L)'
;MQTLSIFSLTSTHEHLLLSSPDETTIARLKIMVVQSDFHVGMINDDLPLLANLNALENIALGSMYHKNMSLEACRRKLKPAIHLLGLEQVMDQRQQYLNRSQRLKVQLLRCLADDCGFVLLDSPPRSDCDILDRALTTLDAGVFLWICCLSSELDAYTSLGYAIMDLGLLS
;
A
#
# COMPACT_ATOMS: atom_id res chain seq x y z
N MET A 1 23.27 6.12 18.46
CA MET A 1 21.81 6.23 18.23
C MET A 1 21.62 6.21 16.73
N GLN A 2 20.94 5.19 16.21
CA GLN A 2 20.69 5.06 14.77
C GLN A 2 19.45 5.89 14.44
N THR A 3 19.61 6.93 13.63
CA THR A 3 18.49 7.74 13.13
C THR A 3 17.71 6.90 12.12
N LEU A 4 16.41 6.75 12.34
CA LEU A 4 15.54 5.98 11.46
C LEU A 4 15.23 6.82 10.21
N SER A 5 15.34 6.22 9.03
CA SER A 5 15.13 6.88 7.73
C SER A 5 14.32 5.98 6.80
N ILE A 6 13.74 6.54 5.74
CA ILE A 6 13.07 5.71 4.72
C ILE A 6 14.06 4.72 4.11
N PHE A 7 15.33 5.12 3.90
CA PHE A 7 16.38 4.24 3.40
C PHE A 7 16.61 3.02 4.31
N SER A 8 16.68 3.23 5.63
CA SER A 8 16.87 2.11 6.56
C SER A 8 15.66 1.18 6.59
N LEU A 9 14.44 1.72 6.41
CA LEU A 9 13.23 0.92 6.30
C LEU A 9 13.22 0.08 5.02
N THR A 10 13.53 0.69 3.87
CA THR A 10 13.53 -0.04 2.59
C THR A 10 14.65 -1.06 2.48
N SER A 11 15.77 -0.85 3.16
CA SER A 11 16.91 -1.78 3.13
C SER A 11 16.61 -3.14 3.78
N THR A 12 15.57 -3.27 4.60
CA THR A 12 15.23 -4.54 5.25
C THR A 12 14.61 -5.54 4.27
N HIS A 13 13.88 -5.06 3.26
CA HIS A 13 13.11 -5.92 2.35
C HIS A 13 12.23 -6.95 3.10
N GLU A 14 11.50 -6.46 4.11
CA GLU A 14 10.64 -7.27 4.96
C GLU A 14 9.32 -6.56 5.26
N HIS A 15 8.31 -7.35 5.64
CA HIS A 15 7.07 -6.82 6.20
C HIS A 15 7.33 -6.27 7.61
N LEU A 16 6.85 -5.07 7.91
CA LEU A 16 7.14 -4.36 9.16
C LEU A 16 5.86 -3.91 9.88
N LEU A 17 5.86 -4.02 11.21
CA LEU A 17 4.98 -3.27 12.09
C LEU A 17 5.75 -2.06 12.61
N LEU A 18 5.32 -0.88 12.20
CA LEU A 18 5.92 0.38 12.58
C LEU A 18 5.10 0.97 13.74
N SER A 19 5.58 0.80 14.98
CA SER A 19 4.87 1.27 16.16
C SER A 19 5.34 2.67 16.54
N SER A 20 4.42 3.55 16.89
CA SER A 20 4.73 4.90 17.37
C SER A 20 4.00 5.22 18.68
N PRO A 21 4.63 5.92 19.65
CA PRO A 21 3.92 6.37 20.85
C PRO A 21 2.85 7.43 20.55
N ASP A 22 2.95 8.13 19.42
CA ASP A 22 2.08 9.26 19.06
C ASP A 22 1.77 9.36 17.56
N GLU A 23 0.67 10.03 17.23
CA GLU A 23 0.22 10.24 15.84
C GLU A 23 1.11 11.21 15.05
N THR A 24 1.81 12.12 15.73
CA THR A 24 2.66 13.13 15.06
C THR A 24 3.82 12.46 14.34
N THR A 25 4.43 11.46 14.98
CA THR A 25 5.49 10.64 14.40
C THR A 25 5.00 9.83 13.19
N ILE A 26 3.78 9.26 13.23
CA ILE A 26 3.17 8.58 12.08
C ILE A 26 2.91 9.57 10.94
N ALA A 27 2.36 10.76 11.25
CA ALA A 27 2.12 11.80 10.26
C ALA A 27 3.42 12.26 9.58
N ARG A 28 4.51 12.40 10.35
CA ARG A 28 5.85 12.70 9.81
C ARG A 28 6.34 11.60 8.87
N LEU A 29 6.19 10.32 9.24
CA LEU A 29 6.56 9.21 8.37
C LEU A 29 5.79 9.25 7.05
N LYS A 30 4.48 9.56 7.07
CA LYS A 30 3.67 9.72 5.84
C LYS A 30 4.26 10.80 4.93
N ILE A 31 4.62 11.96 5.49
CA ILE A 31 5.25 13.05 4.72
C ILE A 31 6.58 12.59 4.13
N MET A 32 7.42 11.92 4.91
CA MET A 32 8.71 11.38 4.46
C MET A 32 8.54 10.38 3.32
N VAL A 33 7.56 9.48 3.40
CA VAL A 33 7.22 8.52 2.34
C VAL A 33 6.84 9.24 1.05
N VAL A 34 5.92 10.21 1.11
CA VAL A 34 5.46 10.97 -0.06
C VAL A 34 6.59 11.76 -0.72
N GLN A 35 7.54 12.27 0.07
CA GLN A 35 8.69 13.04 -0.42
C GLN A 35 9.88 12.16 -0.84
N SER A 36 9.82 10.85 -0.63
CA SER A 36 10.94 9.95 -0.88
C SER A 36 11.01 9.46 -2.33
N ASP A 37 12.23 9.25 -2.83
CA ASP A 37 12.48 8.61 -4.13
C ASP A 37 12.34 7.08 -4.08
N PHE A 38 12.03 6.49 -2.92
CA PHE A 38 12.04 5.04 -2.71
C PHE A 38 10.78 4.31 -3.23
N HIS A 39 9.90 5.01 -3.96
CA HIS A 39 8.66 4.47 -4.53
C HIS A 39 7.83 3.66 -3.52
N VAL A 40 7.53 4.27 -2.36
CA VAL A 40 6.67 3.65 -1.35
C VAL A 40 5.21 4.03 -1.64
N GLY A 41 4.37 3.04 -1.90
CA GLY A 41 2.93 3.21 -2.09
C GLY A 41 2.21 3.43 -0.76
N MET A 42 1.05 4.08 -0.79
CA MET A 42 0.21 4.27 0.40
C MET A 42 -1.21 3.81 0.15
N ILE A 43 -1.76 3.08 1.12
CA ILE A 43 -3.17 2.69 1.16
C ILE A 43 -3.74 3.20 2.49
N ASN A 44 -4.56 4.23 2.40
CA ASN A 44 -5.29 4.81 3.52
C ASN A 44 -6.54 5.54 3.01
N ASP A 45 -7.37 6.02 3.93
CA ASP A 45 -8.59 6.74 3.58
C ASP A 45 -8.30 8.20 3.11
N ASP A 46 -7.10 8.74 3.40
CA ASP A 46 -6.63 10.05 2.91
C ASP A 46 -6.37 10.05 1.39
N LEU A 47 -6.03 8.88 0.82
CA LEU A 47 -5.74 8.68 -0.60
C LEU A 47 -6.74 7.70 -1.24
N PRO A 48 -8.04 8.06 -1.29
CA PRO A 48 -9.06 7.18 -1.83
C PRO A 48 -8.89 7.00 -3.34
N LEU A 49 -9.69 6.09 -3.91
CA LEU A 49 -9.87 6.03 -5.36
C LEU A 49 -10.66 7.28 -5.80
N LEU A 50 -10.35 7.81 -6.98
CA LEU A 50 -11.08 8.91 -7.60
C LEU A 50 -12.47 8.43 -8.03
N ALA A 51 -13.51 9.10 -7.53
CA ALA A 51 -14.90 8.66 -7.69
C ALA A 51 -15.43 8.71 -9.13
N ASN A 52 -14.89 9.62 -9.95
CA ASN A 52 -15.23 9.78 -11.35
C ASN A 52 -14.57 8.72 -12.27
N LEU A 53 -13.55 8.02 -11.76
CA LEU A 53 -12.80 7.01 -12.50
C LEU A 53 -13.27 5.59 -12.15
N ASN A 54 -13.17 4.67 -13.11
CA ASN A 54 -13.31 3.25 -12.85
C ASN A 54 -12.05 2.67 -12.18
N ALA A 55 -12.10 1.41 -11.79
CA ALA A 55 -11.00 0.76 -11.08
C ALA A 55 -9.71 0.71 -11.92
N LEU A 56 -9.78 0.38 -13.22
CA LEU A 56 -8.60 0.36 -14.07
C LEU A 56 -7.98 1.74 -14.27
N GLU A 57 -8.80 2.77 -14.49
CA GLU A 57 -8.36 4.16 -14.62
C GLU A 57 -7.66 4.63 -13.34
N ASN A 58 -8.22 4.30 -12.17
CA ASN A 58 -7.59 4.58 -10.88
C ASN A 58 -6.23 3.91 -10.72
N ILE A 59 -6.09 2.66 -11.19
CA ILE A 59 -4.83 1.93 -11.14
C ILE A 59 -3.81 2.54 -12.12
N ALA A 60 -4.25 2.89 -13.32
CA ALA A 60 -3.36 3.33 -14.40
C ALA A 60 -2.94 4.81 -14.29
N LEU A 61 -3.64 5.63 -13.50
CA LEU A 61 -3.50 7.08 -13.51
C LEU A 61 -2.05 7.56 -13.30
N GLY A 62 -1.37 7.06 -12.27
CA GLY A 62 0.02 7.44 -11.98
C GLY A 62 0.96 7.08 -13.12
N SER A 63 0.82 5.88 -13.67
CA SER A 63 1.61 5.42 -14.81
C SER A 63 1.32 6.19 -16.10
N MET A 64 0.09 6.68 -16.30
CA MET A 64 -0.26 7.55 -17.43
C MET A 64 0.44 8.90 -17.32
N TYR A 65 0.42 9.54 -16.15
CA TYR A 65 1.03 10.86 -15.95
C TYR A 65 2.55 10.83 -15.84
N HIS A 66 3.11 9.83 -15.15
CA HIS A 66 4.54 9.81 -14.83
C HIS A 66 5.37 8.97 -15.79
N LYS A 67 4.75 8.01 -16.49
CA LYS A 67 5.45 7.04 -17.37
C LYS A 67 4.99 7.10 -18.82
N ASN A 68 4.11 8.04 -19.18
CA ASN A 68 3.51 8.17 -20.52
C ASN A 68 2.91 6.85 -21.04
N MET A 69 2.44 5.97 -20.15
CA MET A 69 1.81 4.72 -20.53
C MET A 69 0.35 4.95 -20.94
N SER A 70 -0.12 4.30 -22.00
CA SER A 70 -1.55 4.32 -22.33
C SER A 70 -2.35 3.42 -21.38
N LEU A 71 -3.65 3.69 -21.24
CA LEU A 71 -4.55 2.85 -20.43
C LEU A 71 -4.52 1.37 -20.88
N GLU A 72 -4.44 1.12 -22.19
CA GLU A 72 -4.30 -0.24 -22.73
C GLU A 72 -2.95 -0.89 -22.38
N ALA A 73 -1.87 -0.12 -22.39
CA ALA A 73 -0.56 -0.62 -21.97
C ALA A 73 -0.59 -1.02 -20.48
N CYS A 74 -1.17 -0.18 -19.61
CA CYS A 74 -1.39 -0.52 -18.21
C CYS A 74 -2.27 -1.76 -18.04
N ARG A 75 -3.40 -1.85 -18.75
CA ARG A 75 -4.28 -3.03 -18.72
C ARG A 75 -3.53 -4.31 -19.07
N ARG A 76 -2.68 -4.27 -20.10
CA ARG A 76 -1.88 -5.41 -20.53
C ARG A 76 -0.81 -5.78 -19.51
N LYS A 77 -0.10 -4.79 -18.94
CA LYS A 77 0.89 -4.99 -17.86
C LYS A 77 0.25 -5.67 -16.64
N LEU A 78 -0.94 -5.22 -16.25
CA LEU A 78 -1.61 -5.65 -15.03
C LEU A 78 -2.52 -6.87 -15.19
N LYS A 79 -2.76 -7.32 -16.43
CA LYS A 79 -3.68 -8.43 -16.73
C LYS A 79 -3.42 -9.68 -15.86
N PRO A 80 -2.17 -10.15 -15.64
CA PRO A 80 -1.92 -11.30 -14.77
C PRO A 80 -2.35 -11.04 -13.33
N ALA A 81 -2.00 -9.88 -12.78
CA ALA A 81 -2.34 -9.52 -11.40
C ALA A 81 -3.86 -9.34 -11.19
N ILE A 82 -4.55 -8.70 -12.15
CA ILE A 82 -6.01 -8.57 -12.14
C ILE A 82 -6.67 -9.96 -12.12
N HIS A 83 -6.17 -10.89 -12.92
CA HIS A 83 -6.67 -12.26 -13.00
C HIS A 83 -6.46 -13.02 -11.70
N LEU A 84 -5.23 -13.03 -11.17
CA LEU A 84 -4.88 -13.71 -9.92
C LEU A 84 -5.70 -13.20 -8.72
N LEU A 85 -6.03 -11.90 -8.70
CA LEU A 85 -6.82 -11.29 -7.63
C LEU A 85 -8.34 -11.44 -7.81
N GLY A 86 -8.81 -11.95 -8.95
CA GLY A 86 -10.22 -12.11 -9.30
C GLY A 86 -10.97 -10.79 -9.48
N LEU A 87 -10.34 -9.82 -10.15
CA LEU A 87 -10.88 -8.46 -10.29
C LEU A 87 -11.42 -8.12 -11.68
N GLU A 88 -11.40 -9.04 -12.64
CA GLU A 88 -11.74 -8.79 -14.03
C GLU A 88 -13.11 -8.15 -14.21
N GLN A 89 -14.11 -8.64 -13.46
CA GLN A 89 -15.50 -8.19 -13.55
C GLN A 89 -15.73 -6.79 -12.99
N VAL A 90 -14.76 -6.22 -12.27
CA VAL A 90 -14.89 -4.92 -11.61
C VAL A 90 -13.97 -3.85 -12.16
N MET A 91 -13.12 -4.16 -13.15
CA MET A 91 -12.16 -3.19 -13.71
C MET A 91 -12.82 -1.96 -14.34
N ASP A 92 -14.00 -2.12 -14.92
CA ASP A 92 -14.74 -1.03 -15.55
C ASP A 92 -15.79 -0.41 -14.61
N GLN A 93 -15.82 -0.83 -13.33
CA GLN A 93 -16.73 -0.29 -12.31
C GLN A 93 -16.10 0.86 -11.51
N ARG A 94 -16.94 1.82 -11.09
CA ARG A 94 -16.55 2.90 -10.16
C ARG A 94 -16.48 2.38 -8.72
N GLN A 95 -15.69 3.05 -7.88
CA GLN A 95 -15.42 2.61 -6.51
C GLN A 95 -16.66 2.35 -5.62
N GLN A 96 -17.77 3.04 -5.88
CA GLN A 96 -19.02 2.87 -5.14
C GLN A 96 -19.68 1.50 -5.33
N TYR A 97 -19.32 0.77 -6.39
CA TYR A 97 -19.80 -0.58 -6.68
C TYR A 97 -18.83 -1.67 -6.20
N LEU A 98 -17.68 -1.28 -5.65
CA LEU A 98 -16.67 -2.20 -5.15
C LEU A 98 -16.88 -2.49 -3.66
N ASN A 99 -16.85 -3.78 -3.29
CA ASN A 99 -16.77 -4.15 -1.87
C ASN A 99 -15.39 -3.78 -1.28
N ARG A 100 -15.24 -3.83 0.05
CA ARG A 100 -14.00 -3.41 0.72
C ARG A 100 -12.77 -4.18 0.22
N SER A 101 -12.88 -5.50 0.06
CA SER A 101 -11.77 -6.33 -0.43
C SER A 101 -11.37 -5.95 -1.86
N GLN A 102 -12.34 -5.73 -2.75
CA GLN A 102 -12.08 -5.26 -4.12
C GLN A 102 -11.41 -3.88 -4.11
N ARG A 103 -11.87 -2.94 -3.28
CA ARG A 103 -11.25 -1.60 -3.16
C ARG A 103 -9.80 -1.68 -2.73
N LEU A 104 -9.51 -2.45 -1.68
CA LEU A 104 -8.14 -2.63 -1.17
C LEU A 104 -7.23 -3.24 -2.24
N LYS A 105 -7.70 -4.29 -2.93
CA LYS A 105 -6.93 -4.91 -4.02
C LYS A 105 -6.72 -3.95 -5.21
N VAL A 106 -7.67 -3.08 -5.52
CA VAL A 106 -7.52 -2.03 -6.55
C VAL A 106 -6.50 -0.98 -6.10
N GLN A 107 -6.52 -0.56 -4.84
CA GLN A 107 -5.50 0.35 -4.28
C GLN A 107 -4.11 -0.31 -4.28
N LEU A 108 -4.01 -1.60 -3.98
CA LEU A 108 -2.76 -2.36 -4.09
C LEU A 108 -2.26 -2.38 -5.54
N LEU A 109 -3.12 -2.72 -6.50
CA LEU A 109 -2.74 -2.69 -7.91
C LEU A 109 -2.30 -1.30 -8.38
N ARG A 110 -2.87 -0.22 -7.85
CA ARG A 110 -2.41 1.17 -8.11
C ARG A 110 -0.96 1.36 -7.67
N CYS A 111 -0.59 0.89 -6.48
CA CYS A 111 0.80 0.92 -6.03
C CYS A 111 1.72 0.08 -6.94
N LEU A 112 1.29 -1.12 -7.33
CA LEU A 112 2.06 -2.00 -8.20
C LEU A 112 2.23 -1.45 -9.62
N ALA A 113 1.22 -0.77 -10.16
CA ALA A 113 1.32 -0.11 -11.47
C ALA A 113 2.45 0.93 -11.49
N ASP A 114 2.57 1.65 -10.38
CA ASP A 114 3.61 2.65 -10.15
C ASP A 114 4.96 2.06 -9.73
N ASP A 115 5.12 0.74 -9.76
CA ASP A 115 6.35 -0.01 -9.45
C ASP A 115 6.80 0.18 -7.98
N CYS A 116 5.85 0.35 -7.06
CA CYS A 116 6.15 0.43 -5.64
C CYS A 116 6.61 -0.93 -5.08
N GLY A 117 7.80 -0.97 -4.47
CA GLY A 117 8.34 -2.15 -3.77
C GLY A 117 7.85 -2.29 -2.33
N PHE A 118 7.27 -1.22 -1.78
CA PHE A 118 6.78 -1.15 -0.41
C PHE A 118 5.40 -0.49 -0.40
N VAL A 119 4.52 -0.93 0.49
CA VAL A 119 3.20 -0.32 0.68
C VAL A 119 2.98 -0.04 2.15
N LEU A 120 2.77 1.24 2.47
CA LEU A 120 2.44 1.72 3.80
C LEU A 120 0.93 1.74 4.02
N LEU A 121 0.51 1.14 5.13
CA LEU A 121 -0.84 1.16 5.67
C LEU A 121 -0.87 2.01 6.94
N ASP A 122 -1.73 3.01 6.98
CA ASP A 122 -1.87 3.90 8.15
C ASP A 122 -3.04 3.42 9.03
N SER A 123 -2.70 2.86 10.20
CA SER A 123 -3.63 2.36 11.22
C SER A 123 -4.82 1.59 10.63
N PRO A 124 -4.57 0.62 9.72
CA PRO A 124 -5.64 -0.08 9.03
C PRO A 124 -6.41 -0.99 9.99
N PRO A 125 -7.70 -1.25 9.75
CA PRO A 125 -8.38 -2.35 10.41
C PRO A 125 -7.62 -3.67 10.24
N ARG A 126 -7.57 -4.49 11.28
CA ARG A 126 -6.85 -5.78 11.23
C ARG A 126 -7.31 -6.66 10.07
N SER A 127 -8.60 -6.66 9.73
CA SER A 127 -9.16 -7.39 8.58
C SER A 127 -8.61 -6.93 7.24
N ASP A 128 -8.28 -5.65 7.10
CA ASP A 128 -7.75 -5.09 5.86
C ASP A 128 -6.30 -5.54 5.64
N CYS A 129 -5.54 -5.70 6.73
CA CYS A 129 -4.21 -6.31 6.70
C CYS A 129 -4.28 -7.75 6.16
N ASP A 130 -5.21 -8.58 6.65
CA ASP A 130 -5.38 -9.96 6.16
C ASP A 130 -5.71 -10.01 4.67
N ILE A 131 -6.55 -9.09 4.20
CA ILE A 131 -6.93 -9.03 2.79
C ILE A 131 -5.71 -8.72 1.91
N LEU A 132 -4.90 -7.75 2.32
CA LEU A 132 -3.74 -7.30 1.55
C LEU A 132 -2.56 -8.27 1.62
N ASP A 133 -2.29 -8.85 2.79
CA ASP A 133 -1.26 -9.88 2.98
C ASP A 133 -1.53 -11.11 2.09
N ARG A 134 -2.78 -11.59 2.09
CA ARG A 134 -3.19 -12.69 1.21
C ARG A 134 -3.13 -12.31 -0.26
N ALA A 135 -3.48 -11.07 -0.61
CA ALA A 135 -3.39 -10.59 -1.99
C ALA A 135 -1.94 -10.58 -2.48
N LEU A 136 -1.00 -10.10 -1.67
CA LEU A 136 0.43 -10.10 -2.01
C LEU A 136 1.00 -11.51 -2.11
N THR A 137 0.65 -12.39 -1.17
CA THR A 137 1.01 -13.83 -1.24
C THR A 137 0.51 -14.46 -2.54
N THR A 138 -0.69 -14.10 -2.99
CA THR A 138 -1.27 -14.61 -4.25
C THR A 138 -0.53 -14.09 -5.49
N LEU A 139 -0.01 -12.86 -5.42
CA LEU A 139 0.68 -12.22 -6.54
C LEU A 139 2.15 -12.63 -6.67
N ASP A 140 2.78 -13.07 -5.58
CA ASP A 140 4.23 -13.28 -5.48
C ASP A 140 5.03 -12.06 -6.00
N ALA A 141 4.56 -10.86 -5.62
CA ALA A 141 4.99 -9.60 -6.26
C ALA A 141 6.32 -9.05 -5.76
N GLY A 142 6.96 -9.67 -4.75
CA GLY A 142 8.15 -9.12 -4.10
C GLY A 142 7.92 -7.74 -3.46
N VAL A 143 6.69 -7.48 -2.99
CA VAL A 143 6.29 -6.22 -2.37
C VAL A 143 6.01 -6.42 -0.89
N PHE A 144 6.50 -5.49 -0.07
CA PHE A 144 6.44 -5.59 1.38
C PHE A 144 5.40 -4.63 1.99
N LEU A 145 4.65 -5.12 2.97
CA LEU A 145 3.67 -4.32 3.71
C LEU A 145 4.31 -3.73 4.96
N TRP A 146 4.13 -2.43 5.14
CA TRP A 146 4.42 -1.74 6.38
C TRP A 146 3.12 -1.26 7.00
N ILE A 147 2.86 -1.68 8.24
CA ILE A 147 1.67 -1.29 8.98
C ILE A 147 2.09 -0.33 10.07
N CYS A 148 1.66 0.92 9.97
CA CYS A 148 1.77 1.89 11.04
C CYS A 148 0.64 1.73 12.04
N CYS A 149 0.95 1.78 13.33
CA CYS A 149 -0.04 1.82 14.39
C CYS A 149 0.53 2.52 15.63
N LEU A 150 -0.35 2.93 16.54
CA LEU A 150 0.07 3.39 17.84
C LEU A 150 0.63 2.22 18.66
N SER A 151 1.63 2.46 19.49
CA SER A 151 2.23 1.44 20.36
C SER A 151 1.20 0.80 21.29
N SER A 152 0.14 1.53 21.66
CA SER A 152 -0.99 1.02 22.45
C SER A 152 -1.88 0.03 21.70
N GLU A 153 -1.81 -0.01 20.37
CA GLU A 153 -2.63 -0.85 19.50
C GLU A 153 -1.82 -1.99 18.87
N LEU A 154 -0.51 -2.04 19.12
CA LEU A 154 0.43 -2.97 18.52
C LEU A 154 -0.01 -4.43 18.66
N ASP A 155 -0.57 -4.80 19.82
CA ASP A 155 -1.06 -6.14 20.12
C ASP A 155 -2.07 -6.66 19.09
N ALA A 156 -2.90 -5.77 18.51
CA ALA A 156 -3.88 -6.15 17.50
C ALA A 156 -3.23 -6.74 16.24
N TYR A 157 -1.98 -6.37 15.95
CA TYR A 157 -1.27 -6.71 14.72
C TYR A 157 -0.22 -7.81 14.90
N THR A 158 0.18 -8.12 16.13
CA THR A 158 1.23 -9.12 16.44
C THR A 158 1.02 -10.48 15.79
N SER A 159 -0.26 -10.89 15.61
CA SER A 159 -0.64 -12.13 14.91
C SER A 159 -0.17 -12.23 13.46
N LEU A 160 0.21 -11.11 12.82
CA LEU A 160 0.78 -11.10 11.47
C LEU A 160 2.21 -11.66 11.42
N GLY A 161 2.92 -11.70 12.56
CA GLY A 161 4.29 -12.21 12.62
C GLY A 161 5.33 -11.31 11.94
N TYR A 162 4.97 -10.07 11.61
CA TYR A 162 5.87 -9.07 11.02
C TYR A 162 6.87 -8.55 12.05
N ALA A 163 8.06 -8.15 11.59
CA ALA A 163 9.08 -7.58 12.47
C ALA A 163 8.62 -6.21 13.00
N ILE A 164 8.79 -5.98 14.30
CA ILE A 164 8.36 -4.75 14.96
C ILE A 164 9.52 -3.75 14.95
N MET A 165 9.22 -2.52 14.57
CA MET A 165 10.16 -1.40 14.60
C MET A 165 9.52 -0.19 15.29
N ASP A 166 10.19 0.32 16.31
CA ASP A 166 9.75 1.51 17.05
C ASP A 166 10.18 2.79 16.32
N LEU A 167 9.20 3.61 15.96
CA LEU A 167 9.35 4.88 15.27
C LEU A 167 9.70 6.04 16.20
N GLY A 168 9.69 5.87 17.53
CA GLY A 168 10.02 6.92 18.51
C GLY A 168 11.44 7.51 18.39
N LEU A 169 12.25 6.99 17.46
CA LEU A 169 13.59 7.45 17.10
C LEU A 169 13.65 8.24 15.78
N LEU A 170 12.51 8.52 15.13
CA LEU A 170 12.42 9.42 13.98
C LEU A 170 12.62 10.87 14.46
N SER A 171 13.85 11.38 14.40
CA SER A 171 14.19 12.77 14.69
C SER A 171 13.82 13.71 13.55
#